data_AF-A0A832H6R4-F1
#
_entry.id   AF-A0A832H6R4-F1
#
_cell.length_a   1.000
_cell.length_b   1.000
_cell.length_c   1.000
_cell.angle_alpha   90.00
_cell.angle_beta   90.00
_cell.angle_gamma   90.00
#
_symmetry.space_group_name_H-M   'P 1'
#
loop_
_entity.id
_entity.type
_entity.pdbx_description
1 polymer ?
#
loop_
_entity_poly.entity_id
_entity_poly.type
_entity_poly.pdbx_seq_one_letter_code
_entity_poly.pdbx_strand_id
1 'polypeptide(L)'
;MQLQASQRRTKIVATIGPATSSPEVLRALIEAGATTLRLNFSHGTHEDHQRNIRLIRQTSFELNQPVGILQDLQGPKIRLGRFENGSIVLKPGDRFILTSHSMIGT
;
A
#
# COMPACT_ATOMS: atom_id res chain seq x y z
N MET A 1 31.29 7.53 8.64
CA MET A 1 30.10 6.71 8.32
C MET A 1 30.38 5.92 7.06
N GLN A 2 30.60 4.61 7.17
CA GLN A 2 30.74 3.73 6.00
C GLN A 2 29.37 3.09 5.71
N LEU A 3 28.77 3.49 4.59
CA LEU A 3 27.61 2.83 4.02
C LEU A 3 28.06 1.46 3.52
N GLN A 4 27.50 0.37 4.06
CA GLN A 4 27.73 -0.95 3.48
C GLN A 4 27.09 -0.97 2.09
N ALA A 5 27.93 -0.94 1.06
CA ALA A 5 27.49 -1.13 -0.31
C ALA A 5 26.99 -2.56 -0.46
N SER A 6 25.67 -2.72 -0.59
CA SER A 6 25.08 -4.00 -0.95
C SER A 6 25.66 -4.45 -2.30
N GLN A 7 26.28 -5.63 -2.33
CA GLN A 7 26.76 -6.29 -3.56
C GLN A 7 25.61 -6.58 -4.55
N ARG A 8 24.35 -6.44 -4.11
CA ARG A 8 23.16 -6.64 -4.94
C ARG A 8 22.81 -5.37 -5.70
N ARG A 9 22.79 -5.47 -7.04
CA ARG A 9 22.33 -4.39 -7.94
C ARG A 9 20.80 -4.23 -7.93
N THR A 10 20.07 -5.33 -7.80
CA THR A 10 18.60 -5.34 -7.78
C THR A 10 18.06 -4.82 -6.45
N LYS A 11 17.11 -3.89 -6.52
CA LYS A 11 16.39 -3.34 -5.36
C LYS A 11 15.19 -4.22 -5.01
N ILE A 12 14.91 -4.32 -3.72
CA ILE A 12 13.74 -5.04 -3.18
C ILE A 12 12.76 -4.00 -2.65
N VAL A 13 11.52 -4.06 -3.15
CA VAL A 13 10.41 -3.20 -2.70
C VAL A 13 9.47 -4.05 -1.84
N ALA A 14 9.21 -3.62 -0.61
CA ALA A 14 8.26 -4.27 0.29
C ALA A 14 7.08 -3.34 0.58
N THR A 15 5.84 -3.84 0.51
CA THR A 15 4.64 -3.02 0.80
C THR A 15 4.37 -3.01 2.31
N ILE A 16 4.16 -1.82 2.86
CA ILE A 16 3.76 -1.65 4.25
C ILE A 16 2.23 -1.71 4.35
N GLY A 17 1.76 -2.49 5.32
CA GLY A 17 0.36 -2.63 5.67
C GLY A 17 0.22 -3.05 7.14
N PRO A 18 -0.99 -3.41 7.60
CA PRO A 18 -1.25 -3.74 9.00
C PRO A 18 -0.35 -4.84 9.58
N ALA A 19 0.03 -5.82 8.77
CA ALA A 19 0.90 -6.92 9.18
C ALA A 19 2.39 -6.53 9.28
N THR A 20 2.79 -5.38 8.72
CA THR A 20 4.18 -4.95 8.57
C THR A 20 4.47 -3.57 9.13
N SER A 21 3.50 -2.95 9.83
CA SER A 21 3.60 -1.62 10.42
C SER A 21 4.13 -1.60 11.86
N SER A 22 4.51 -2.74 12.43
CA SER A 22 5.17 -2.77 13.74
C SER A 22 6.67 -2.46 13.61
N PRO A 23 7.31 -1.83 14.62
CA PRO A 23 8.74 -1.54 14.60
C PRO A 23 9.61 -2.78 14.37
N GLU A 24 9.24 -3.90 14.99
CA GLU A 24 9.99 -5.17 14.96
C GLU A 24 9.96 -5.78 13.56
N VAL A 25 8.77 -5.82 12.94
CA VAL A 25 8.61 -6.36 11.58
C VAL A 25 9.31 -5.45 10.57
N LEU A 26 9.22 -4.13 10.75
CA LEU A 26 9.89 -3.18 9.86
C LEU A 26 11.40 -3.35 9.89
N ARG A 27 11.96 -3.52 11.09
CA ARG A 27 13.38 -3.80 11.29
C ARG A 27 13.77 -5.09 10.57
N ALA A 28 13.02 -6.18 10.79
CA ALA A 28 13.27 -7.46 10.16
C ALA A 28 13.22 -7.38 8.62
N LEU A 29 12.31 -6.59 8.05
CA LEU A 29 12.22 -6.37 6.60
C LEU A 29 13.48 -5.68 6.05
N ILE A 30 13.95 -4.64 6.74
CA ILE A 30 15.13 -3.89 6.32
C ILE A 30 16.39 -4.76 6.44
N GLU A 31 16.56 -5.47 7.56
CA GLU A 31 17.67 -6.40 7.78
C GLU A 31 17.65 -7.57 6.78
N ALA A 32 16.47 -8.06 6.38
CA ALA A 32 16.32 -9.07 5.32
C ALA A 32 16.68 -8.53 3.92
N GLY A 33 16.81 -7.22 3.76
CA GLY A 33 17.31 -6.57 2.54
C GLY A 33 16.28 -5.75 1.77
N ALA A 34 15.14 -5.39 2.37
CA ALA A 34 14.21 -4.45 1.76
C ALA A 34 14.89 -3.07 1.61
N THR A 35 15.07 -2.63 0.36
CA THR A 35 15.74 -1.36 0.05
C THR A 35 14.77 -0.21 -0.13
N THR A 36 13.49 -0.51 -0.32
CA THR A 36 12.43 0.48 -0.54
C THR A 36 11.14 -0.02 0.07
N LEU A 37 10.45 0.84 0.80
CA LEU A 37 9.19 0.54 1.45
C LEU A 37 8.07 1.31 0.76
N ARG A 38 7.12 0.56 0.21
CA ARG A 38 5.97 1.07 -0.55
C ARG A 38 4.80 1.34 0.39
N LEU A 39 4.27 2.55 0.33
CA LEU A 39 3.02 2.95 0.97
C LEU A 39 1.93 3.00 -0.10
N ASN A 40 0.96 2.10 -0.02
CA ASN A 40 -0.15 2.04 -0.98
C ASN A 40 -1.28 3.00 -0.56
N PHE A 41 -1.43 4.11 -1.28
CA PHE A 41 -2.44 5.14 -1.00
C PHE A 41 -3.83 4.78 -1.54
N SER A 42 -4.03 3.59 -2.09
CA SER A 42 -5.39 3.08 -2.34
C SER A 42 -6.16 2.82 -1.05
N HIS A 43 -5.47 2.72 0.09
CA HIS A 43 -6.01 2.42 1.42
C HIS A 43 -5.31 3.26 2.50
N GLY A 44 -5.86 3.28 3.71
CA GLY A 44 -5.32 3.99 4.87
C GLY A 44 -5.58 5.49 4.84
N THR A 45 -5.48 6.13 6.00
CA THR A 45 -5.59 7.60 6.10
C THR A 45 -4.22 8.27 5.96
N HIS A 46 -4.21 9.59 5.79
CA HIS A 46 -2.95 10.34 5.79
C HIS A 46 -2.19 10.19 7.12
N GLU A 47 -2.90 10.12 8.24
CA GLU A 47 -2.33 9.90 9.57
C GLU A 47 -1.63 8.54 9.68
N ASP A 48 -2.23 7.49 9.13
CA ASP A 48 -1.62 6.15 9.08
C ASP A 48 -0.33 6.16 8.27
N HIS A 49 -0.35 6.77 7.08
CA HIS A 49 0.83 6.90 6.24
C HIS A 49 1.92 7.74 6.93
N GLN A 50 1.55 8.83 7.61
CA GLN A 50 2.49 9.66 8.36
C GLN A 50 3.15 8.90 9.51
N ARG A 51 2.37 8.06 10.24
CA ARG A 51 2.91 7.17 11.28
C ARG A 51 3.93 6.20 10.70
N ASN A 52 3.60 5.57 9.58
CA ASN A 52 4.51 4.63 8.89
C ASN A 52 5.78 5.34 8.41
N ILE A 53 5.68 6.54 7.82
CA ILE A 53 6.85 7.31 7.37
C ILE A 53 7.80 7.62 8.53
N ARG A 54 7.27 8.07 9.66
CA ARG A 54 8.08 8.33 10.87
C ARG A 54 8.81 7.09 11.33
N LEU A 55 8.09 5.97 11.42
CA LEU A 55 8.66 4.70 11.85
C LEU A 55 9.77 4.23 10.90
N ILE A 56 9.55 4.30 9.58
CA ILE A 56 10.57 3.97 8.57
C ILE A 56 11.82 4.82 8.73
N ARG A 57 11.67 6.13 8.95
CA ARG A 57 12.82 7.04 9.12
C ARG A 57 13.58 6.76 10.40
N GLN A 58 12.88 6.50 11.49
CA GLN A 58 13.47 6.12 12.76
C GLN A 58 14.26 4.80 12.62
N THR A 59 13.63 3.73 12.11
CA THR A 59 14.29 2.43 11.96
C THR A 59 15.47 2.47 10.99
N SER A 60 15.34 3.21 9.88
CA SER A 60 16.44 3.44 8.93
C SER A 60 17.64 4.12 9.59
N PHE A 61 17.39 5.10 10.47
CA PHE A 61 18.44 5.78 11.24
C PHE A 61 19.09 4.85 12.26
N GLU A 62 18.28 4.13 13.06
CA GLU A 62 18.77 3.18 14.07
C GLU A 62 19.61 2.05 13.46
N LEU A 63 19.25 1.58 12.27
CA LEU A 63 19.99 0.55 11.55
C LEU A 63 21.19 1.09 10.77
N ASN A 64 21.32 2.40 10.63
CA ASN A 64 22.28 3.04 9.73
C ASN A 64 22.21 2.46 8.30
N GLN A 65 20.98 2.19 7.82
CA GLN A 65 20.72 1.64 6.50
C GLN A 65 19.78 2.57 5.71
N PRO A 66 20.19 3.10 4.55
CA PRO A 66 19.33 3.97 3.76
C PRO A 66 18.19 3.17 3.12
N VAL A 67 16.95 3.61 3.38
CA VAL A 67 15.75 2.99 2.85
C VAL A 67 14.90 4.03 2.11
N GLY A 68 14.56 3.71 0.86
CA GLY A 68 13.64 4.52 0.06
C GLY A 68 12.20 4.41 0.57
N ILE A 69 11.43 5.50 0.48
CA ILE A 69 9.98 5.46 0.70
C ILE A 69 9.33 5.72 -0.66
N LEU A 70 8.48 4.79 -1.09
CA LEU A 70 7.74 4.89 -2.35
C LEU A 70 6.27 5.15 -2.04
N GLN A 71 5.78 6.33 -2.39
CA GLN A 71 4.36 6.63 -2.37
C GLN A 71 3.72 6.09 -3.65
N ASP A 72 2.81 5.13 -3.53
CA ASP A 72 2.07 4.56 -4.64
C ASP A 72 0.64 5.09 -4.67
N LEU A 73 0.32 5.88 -5.69
CA LEU A 73 -0.95 6.56 -5.85
C LEU A 73 -2.03 5.62 -6.41
N GLN A 74 -3.29 5.85 -6.03
CA GLN A 74 -4.40 5.02 -6.47
C GLN A 74 -4.58 5.01 -8.00
N GLY A 75 -4.33 6.15 -8.65
CA GLY A 75 -4.66 6.38 -10.06
C GLY A 75 -6.19 6.47 -10.32
N PRO A 76 -6.58 6.83 -11.55
CA PRO A 76 -7.99 6.85 -11.96
C PRO A 76 -8.59 5.44 -11.91
N LYS A 77 -9.81 5.30 -11.38
CA LYS A 77 -10.54 4.03 -11.28
C LYS A 77 -12.00 4.19 -11.69
N ILE A 78 -12.51 3.26 -12.49
CA ILE A 78 -13.95 3.10 -12.73
C ILE A 78 -14.45 2.08 -11.71
N ARG A 79 -15.41 2.48 -10.86
CA ARG A 79 -16.03 1.61 -9.86
C ARG A 79 -17.55 1.68 -9.98
N LEU A 80 -18.22 0.62 -9.57
CA LEU A 80 -19.67 0.62 -9.41
C LEU A 80 -20.08 1.49 -8.21
N GLY A 81 -21.30 2.00 -8.26
CA GLY A 81 -21.96 2.63 -7.13
C GLY A 81 -22.33 1.62 -6.04
N ARG A 82 -23.13 2.08 -5.06
CA ARG A 82 -23.67 1.21 -4.00
C ARG A 82 -24.91 0.49 -4.51
N PHE A 83 -25.10 -0.75 -4.06
CA PHE A 83 -26.33 -1.52 -4.27
C PHE A 83 -27.21 -1.45 -3.03
N GLU A 84 -28.53 -1.49 -3.22
CA GLU A 84 -29.53 -1.43 -2.14
C GLU A 84 -29.28 -2.51 -1.07
N ASN A 85 -29.05 -3.75 -1.53
CA ASN A 85 -28.76 -4.90 -0.67
C ASN A 85 -27.26 -5.18 -0.53
N GLY A 86 -26.40 -4.19 -0.81
CA GLY A 86 -24.94 -4.30 -0.79
C GLY A 86 -24.33 -5.08 -1.95
N SER A 87 -25.08 -6.01 -2.56
CA SER A 87 -24.67 -6.78 -3.73
C SER A 87 -25.89 -7.25 -4.54
N ILE A 88 -25.62 -7.73 -5.76
CA ILE A 88 -26.58 -8.41 -6.62
C ILE A 88 -25.93 -9.68 -7.18
N VAL A 89 -26.76 -10.63 -7.63
CA VAL A 89 -26.30 -11.85 -8.32
C VAL A 89 -26.88 -11.85 -9.72
N LEU A 90 -26.00 -11.91 -10.72
CA LEU A 90 -26.39 -12.01 -12.14
C LEU A 90 -26.13 -13.43 -12.65
N LYS A 91 -27.10 -13.97 -13.38
CA LYS A 91 -27.01 -15.25 -14.10
C LYS A 91 -26.74 -15.00 -15.60
N PRO A 92 -26.17 -15.99 -16.31
CA PRO A 92 -26.03 -15.90 -17.76
C PRO A 92 -27.37 -15.61 -18.44
N GLY A 93 -27.40 -14.55 -19.25
CA GLY A 93 -28.61 -14.10 -19.95
C GLY A 93 -29.41 -12.99 -19.25
N ASP A 94 -29.05 -12.63 -18.01
CA ASP A 94 -29.71 -11.52 -17.31
C ASP A 94 -29.45 -10.19 -18.01
N ARG A 95 -30.51 -9.39 -18.13
CA ARG A 95 -30.39 -8.01 -18.60
C ARG A 95 -29.98 -7.13 -17.44
N PHE A 96 -28.84 -6.46 -17.58
CA PHE A 96 -28.33 -5.51 -16.60
C PHE A 96 -27.95 -4.20 -17.29
N ILE A 97 -28.29 -3.06 -16.68
CA ILE A 97 -28.03 -1.74 -17.23
C ILE A 97 -26.87 -1.10 -16.47
N LEU A 98 -25.82 -0.70 -17.20
CA LEU A 98 -24.77 0.17 -16.70
C LEU A 98 -25.10 1.61 -17.07
N THR A 99 -25.06 2.51 -16.10
CA THR A 99 -25.37 3.93 -16.29
C THR A 99 -24.32 4.80 -15.60
N SER A 100 -24.03 5.96 -16.17
CA SER A 100 -23.18 6.99 -15.56
C SER A 100 -23.94 7.89 -14.58
N HIS A 101 -25.27 7.76 -14.52
CA HIS A 101 -26.10 8.51 -13.59
C HIS A 101 -25.87 8.04 -12.14
N SER A 102 -25.79 8.99 -11.21
CA SER A 102 -25.58 8.68 -9.79
C SER A 102 -26.88 8.16 -9.17
N MET A 103 -26.97 6.85 -8.95
CA MET A 103 -28.14 6.17 -8.38
C MET A 103 -27.75 4.89 -7.63
N ILE A 104 -28.62 4.45 -6.71
CA ILE A 104 -28.45 3.18 -6.00
C ILE A 104 -28.78 2.04 -6.99
N GLY A 105 -27.88 1.07 -7.11
CA GLY A 105 -28.08 -0.12 -7.93
C GLY A 105 -29.08 -1.09 -7.28
N THR A 106 -29.90 -1.73 -8.12
CA THR A 106 -30.92 -2.70 -7.74
C THR A 106 -30.61 -4.08 -8.30
#